data_AF-A0A961YXX4-F1
#
_entry.id   AF-A0A961YXX4-F1
#
_cell.length_a   1.000
_cell.length_b   1.000
_cell.length_c   1.000
_cell.angle_alpha   90.00
_cell.angle_beta   90.00
_cell.angle_gamma   90.00
#
_symmetry.space_group_name_H-M   'P 1'
#
loop_
_entity.id
_entity.type
_entity.pdbx_description
1 polymer ?
#
loop_
_entity_poly.entity_id
_entity_poly.type
_entity_poly.pdbx_seq_one_letter_code
_entity_poly.pdbx_strand_id
1 'polypeptide(L)'
;MQSYGLNTYIWNNRLKSILLLIGFPVLLLLIAYAVALVVVSFDAYSVDQGFRDAVSLLPAIIPIVLAVTAAWWVIAWFANQDIIDTITGANRVERKSEPRLWNLLENLCISRGITMP
;
A
#
# COMPACT_ATOMS: atom_id res chain seq x y z
N MET A 1 -6.63 -32.97 2.85
CA MET A 1 -6.04 -32.43 4.08
C MET A 1 -6.58 -31.02 4.27
N GLN A 2 -7.40 -30.79 5.28
CA GLN A 2 -7.98 -29.47 5.57
C GLN A 2 -6.89 -28.63 6.25
N SER A 3 -6.42 -27.55 5.61
CA SER A 3 -5.34 -26.73 6.15
C SER A 3 -5.88 -25.82 7.26
N TYR A 4 -5.86 -26.29 8.49
CA TYR A 4 -6.13 -25.46 9.66
C TYR A 4 -4.95 -24.47 9.82
N GLY A 5 -5.24 -23.16 9.78
CA GLY A 5 -4.23 -22.09 9.93
C GLY A 5 -4.09 -21.10 8.76
N LEU A 6 -4.46 -21.50 7.53
CA LEU A 6 -4.41 -20.58 6.36
C LEU A 6 -5.35 -19.39 6.53
N ASN A 7 -6.56 -19.63 7.03
CA ASN A 7 -7.53 -18.57 7.24
C ASN A 7 -7.01 -17.53 8.22
N THR A 8 -6.48 -17.93 9.39
CA THR A 8 -5.92 -17.01 10.37
C THR A 8 -4.79 -16.16 9.80
N TYR A 9 -3.91 -16.76 9.00
CA TYR A 9 -2.85 -16.03 8.29
C TYR A 9 -3.42 -15.01 7.29
N ILE A 10 -4.39 -15.41 6.46
CA ILE A 10 -5.04 -14.53 5.48
C ILE A 10 -5.71 -13.35 6.19
N TRP A 11 -6.42 -13.60 7.29
CA TRP A 11 -7.07 -12.56 8.10
C TRP A 11 -6.05 -11.58 8.68
N ASN A 12 -4.99 -12.09 9.29
CA ASN A 12 -3.94 -11.24 9.86
C ASN A 12 -3.24 -10.40 8.79
N ASN A 13 -2.97 -10.99 7.62
CA ASN A 13 -2.35 -10.27 6.51
C ASN A 13 -3.28 -9.18 5.96
N ARG A 14 -4.56 -9.51 5.72
CA ARG A 14 -5.57 -8.53 5.28
C ARG A 14 -5.71 -7.38 6.26
N LEU A 15 -5.77 -7.67 7.56
CA LEU A 15 -5.87 -6.64 8.59
C LEU A 15 -4.67 -5.70 8.56
N LYS A 16 -3.45 -6.24 8.47
CA LYS A 16 -2.23 -5.44 8.35
C LYS A 16 -2.22 -4.59 7.08
N SER A 17 -2.60 -5.17 5.93
CA SER A 17 -2.69 -4.43 4.67
C SER A 17 -3.73 -3.31 4.74
N ILE A 18 -4.91 -3.55 5.32
CA ILE A 18 -5.94 -2.51 5.50
C ILE A 18 -5.44 -1.41 6.44
N LEU A 19 -4.79 -1.79 7.55
CA LEU A 19 -4.22 -0.83 8.50
C LEU A 19 -3.17 0.04 7.81
N LEU A 20 -2.27 -0.55 7.02
CA LEU A 20 -1.26 0.19 6.26
C LEU A 20 -1.90 1.11 5.21
N LEU A 21 -2.93 0.65 4.51
CA LEU A 21 -3.66 1.47 3.54
C LEU A 21 -4.35 2.66 4.21
N ILE A 22 -5.02 2.47 5.35
CA ILE A 22 -5.63 3.59 6.10
C ILE A 22 -4.56 4.48 6.74
N GLY A 23 -3.46 3.89 7.19
CA GLY A 23 -2.34 4.59 7.82
C GLY A 23 -1.69 5.62 6.90
N PHE A 24 -1.67 5.37 5.59
CA PHE A 24 -1.06 6.28 4.61
C PHE A 24 -1.75 7.67 4.52
N PRO A 25 -3.06 7.80 4.23
CA PRO A 25 -3.74 9.09 4.24
C PRO A 25 -3.74 9.74 5.63
N VAL A 26 -3.81 8.94 6.71
CA VAL A 26 -3.69 9.47 8.08
C VAL A 26 -2.32 10.10 8.31
N LEU A 27 -1.25 9.43 7.90
CA LEU A 27 0.11 9.97 8.00
C LEU A 27 0.27 11.27 7.20
N LEU A 28 -0.25 11.30 5.97
CA LEU A 28 -0.23 12.51 5.13
C LEU A 28 -1.04 13.64 5.76
N LEU A 29 -2.20 13.34 6.38
CA LEU A 29 -3.00 14.32 7.10
C LEU A 29 -2.23 14.89 8.30
N LEU A 30 -1.53 14.05 9.07
CA LEU A 30 -0.70 14.49 10.19
C LEU A 30 0.43 15.41 9.73
N ILE A 31 1.11 15.07 8.62
CA ILE A 31 2.15 15.91 8.04
C ILE A 31 1.56 17.23 7.55
N ALA A 32 0.44 17.21 6.83
CA ALA A 32 -0.22 18.41 6.33
C ALA A 32 -0.70 19.32 7.48
N TYR A 33 -1.21 18.74 8.56
CA TYR A 33 -1.57 19.48 9.77
C TYR A 33 -0.35 20.07 10.47
N ALA A 34 0.78 19.34 10.54
CA ALA A 34 2.03 19.87 11.08
C ALA A 34 2.53 21.07 10.26
N VAL A 35 2.44 21.00 8.92
CA VAL A 35 2.74 22.14 8.03
C VAL A 35 1.78 23.30 8.29
N ALA A 36 0.48 23.04 8.42
CA ALA A 36 -0.51 24.08 8.72
C ALA A 36 -0.22 24.80 10.04
N LEU A 37 0.19 24.07 11.08
CA LEU A 37 0.61 24.66 12.36
C LEU A 37 1.81 25.60 12.19
N VAL A 38 2.82 25.18 11.41
CA VAL A 38 4.00 26.03 11.13
C VAL A 38 3.58 27.28 10.36
N VAL A 39 2.74 27.15 9.33
CA VAL A 39 2.28 28.27 8.51
C VAL A 39 1.49 29.29 9.34
N VAL A 40 0.54 28.83 10.15
CA VAL A 40 -0.27 29.70 11.00
C VAL A 40 0.55 30.34 12.12
N SER A 41 1.60 29.67 12.59
CA SER A 41 2.45 30.20 13.67
C SER A 41 3.14 31.52 13.34
N PHE A 42 3.29 31.87 12.05
CA PHE A 42 3.89 33.13 11.63
C PHE A 42 3.00 34.35 11.92
N ASP A 43 1.67 34.18 11.92
CA ASP A 43 0.70 35.27 12.12
C ASP A 43 -0.05 35.15 13.47
N ALA A 44 0.10 34.04 14.19
CA ALA A 44 -0.61 33.80 15.44
C ALA A 44 -0.04 34.60 16.62
N TYR A 45 -0.89 35.37 17.30
CA TYR A 45 -0.51 36.13 18.50
C TYR A 45 -0.43 35.26 19.78
N SER A 46 -1.02 34.07 19.76
CA SER A 46 -0.99 33.12 20.89
C SER A 46 -1.01 31.68 20.40
N VAL A 47 -0.48 30.77 21.22
CA VAL A 47 -0.47 29.32 20.93
C VAL A 47 -1.88 28.79 20.72
N ASP A 48 -2.83 29.18 21.58
CA ASP A 48 -4.23 28.76 21.47
C ASP A 48 -4.88 29.22 20.17
N GLN A 49 -4.57 30.43 19.71
CA GLN A 49 -5.03 30.93 18.42
C GLN A 49 -4.43 30.11 17.27
N GLY A 50 -3.11 29.84 17.31
CA GLY A 50 -2.45 29.05 16.28
C GLY A 50 -3.06 27.65 16.11
N PHE A 51 -3.43 26.99 17.22
CA PHE A 51 -4.13 25.71 17.16
C PHE A 51 -5.53 25.82 16.54
N ARG A 52 -6.32 26.82 16.95
CA ARG A 52 -7.67 27.03 16.39
C ARG A 52 -7.63 27.33 14.89
N ASP A 53 -6.71 28.18 14.48
CA ASP A 53 -6.54 28.59 13.09
C ASP A 53 -6.06 27.40 12.23
N ALA A 54 -5.12 26.59 12.71
CA ALA A 54 -4.70 25.37 12.02
C ALA A 54 -5.83 24.32 11.91
N VAL A 55 -6.64 24.14 12.98
CA VAL A 55 -7.81 23.24 12.95
C VAL A 55 -8.86 23.74 11.95
N SER A 56 -9.03 25.05 11.82
CA SER A 56 -9.97 25.64 10.85
C SER A 56 -9.60 25.35 9.39
N LEU A 57 -8.33 25.02 9.12
CA LEU A 57 -7.85 24.62 7.78
C LEU A 57 -8.12 23.14 7.46
N LEU A 58 -8.38 22.29 8.46
CA LEU A 58 -8.58 20.85 8.26
C LEU A 58 -9.69 20.51 7.23
N PRO A 59 -10.87 21.16 7.21
CA PRO A 59 -11.89 20.88 6.21
C PRO A 59 -11.42 21.08 4.75
N ALA A 60 -10.44 21.97 4.52
CA ALA A 60 -9.83 22.17 3.21
C ALA A 60 -8.68 21.18 2.95
N ILE A 61 -7.87 20.88 3.97
CA ILE A 61 -6.72 19.95 3.86
C ILE A 61 -7.20 18.51 3.61
N ILE A 62 -8.21 18.03 4.34
CA ILE A 62 -8.72 16.66 4.26
C ILE A 62 -9.03 16.22 2.81
N PRO A 63 -9.88 16.94 2.03
CA PRO A 63 -10.19 16.52 0.67
C PRO A 63 -8.97 16.55 -0.25
N ILE A 64 -8.03 17.48 -0.06
CA ILE A 64 -6.78 17.53 -0.83
C ILE A 64 -5.92 16.28 -0.54
N VAL A 65 -5.72 15.95 0.74
CA VAL A 65 -4.94 14.76 1.14
C VAL A 65 -5.57 13.48 0.59
N LEU A 66 -6.90 13.36 0.65
CA LEU A 66 -7.62 12.22 0.09
C LEU A 66 -7.48 12.13 -1.42
N ALA A 67 -7.58 13.26 -2.14
CA ALA A 67 -7.39 13.29 -3.59
C ALA A 67 -5.96 12.89 -4.00
N VAL A 68 -4.95 13.43 -3.32
CA VAL A 68 -3.54 13.08 -3.55
C VAL A 68 -3.29 11.60 -3.26
N THR A 69 -3.85 11.09 -2.16
CA THR A 69 -3.75 9.67 -1.79
C THR A 69 -4.40 8.77 -2.85
N ALA A 70 -5.61 9.11 -3.29
CA ALA A 70 -6.31 8.35 -4.32
C ALA A 70 -5.53 8.35 -5.65
N ALA A 71 -5.01 9.51 -6.06
CA ALA A 71 -4.17 9.61 -7.26
C ALA A 71 -2.91 8.75 -7.13
N TRP A 72 -2.23 8.80 -5.98
CA TRP A 72 -1.05 7.98 -5.72
C TRP A 72 -1.36 6.49 -5.75
N TRP A 73 -2.49 6.05 -5.18
CA TRP A 73 -2.92 4.65 -5.26
C TRP A 73 -3.18 4.18 -6.67
N VAL A 74 -3.76 5.01 -7.54
CA VAL A 74 -3.92 4.66 -8.96
C VAL A 74 -2.57 4.43 -9.61
N ILE A 75 -1.61 5.34 -9.39
CA ILE A 75 -0.24 5.19 -9.91
C ILE A 75 0.41 3.91 -9.37
N ALA A 76 0.36 3.70 -8.06
CA ALA A 76 0.95 2.54 -7.41
C ALA A 76 0.32 1.21 -7.86
N TRP A 77 -0.98 1.19 -8.15
CA TRP A 77 -1.68 0.01 -8.63
C TRP A 77 -1.12 -0.50 -9.97
N PHE A 78 -0.75 0.42 -10.87
CA PHE A 78 -0.16 0.05 -12.15
C PHE A 78 1.35 -0.18 -12.06
N ALA A 79 2.05 0.55 -11.20
CA ALA A 79 3.52 0.50 -11.14
C ALA A 79 4.07 -0.60 -10.22
N ASN A 80 3.27 -1.16 -9.30
CA ASN A 80 3.80 -2.05 -8.25
C ASN A 80 4.53 -3.27 -8.78
N GLN A 81 3.97 -3.96 -9.78
CA GLN A 81 4.53 -5.19 -10.33
C GLN A 81 5.84 -4.91 -11.08
N ASP A 82 5.85 -3.89 -11.94
CA ASP A 82 7.04 -3.49 -12.70
C ASP A 82 8.20 -3.10 -11.78
N ILE A 83 7.92 -2.39 -10.68
CA ILE A 83 8.92 -2.03 -9.68
C ILE A 83 9.51 -3.28 -9.02
N ILE A 84 8.65 -4.23 -8.63
CA ILE A 84 9.09 -5.49 -7.99
C ILE A 84 9.94 -6.30 -8.96
N ASP A 85 9.49 -6.47 -10.20
CA ASP A 85 10.19 -7.26 -11.20
C ASP A 85 11.56 -6.65 -11.52
N THR A 86 11.61 -5.32 -11.64
CA THR A 86 12.87 -4.59 -11.90
C THR A 86 13.86 -4.72 -10.74
N ILE A 87 13.41 -4.57 -9.49
CA ILE A 87 14.29 -4.65 -8.30
C ILE A 87 14.77 -6.08 -8.06
N THR A 88 13.91 -7.07 -8.29
CA THR A 88 14.25 -8.48 -8.10
C THR A 88 15.02 -9.09 -9.27
N GLY A 89 15.05 -8.40 -10.43
CA GLY A 89 15.53 -8.97 -11.69
C GLY A 89 14.65 -10.13 -12.18
N ALA A 90 13.42 -10.24 -11.66
CA ALA A 90 12.50 -11.28 -12.05
C ALA A 90 12.05 -11.06 -13.49
N ASN A 91 11.96 -12.16 -14.23
CA ASN A 91 11.43 -12.17 -15.58
C ASN A 91 10.40 -13.29 -15.67
N ARG A 92 9.34 -13.06 -16.44
CA ARG A 92 8.29 -14.06 -16.63
C ARG A 92 8.87 -15.27 -17.37
N VAL A 93 8.79 -16.44 -16.73
CA VAL A 93 9.25 -17.69 -17.33
C VAL A 93 8.14 -18.29 -18.19
N GLU A 94 8.45 -18.54 -19.45
CA GLU A 94 7.60 -19.29 -20.36
C GLU A 94 8.13 -20.71 -20.53
N ARG A 95 7.26 -21.66 -20.89
CA ARG A 95 7.69 -23.04 -21.15
C ARG A 95 8.81 -23.13 -22.19
N LYS A 96 8.83 -22.21 -23.17
CA LYS A 96 9.87 -22.15 -24.20
C LYS A 96 11.20 -21.64 -23.67
N SER A 97 11.20 -20.74 -22.68
CA SER A 97 12.43 -20.13 -22.16
C SER A 97 13.16 -21.07 -21.21
N GLU A 98 12.44 -21.78 -20.34
CA GLU A 98 13.04 -22.73 -19.39
C GLU A 98 12.21 -24.03 -19.26
N PRO A 99 12.29 -24.93 -20.26
CA PRO A 99 11.44 -26.13 -20.31
C PRO A 99 11.72 -27.10 -19.16
N ARG A 100 12.94 -27.15 -18.63
CA ARG A 100 13.30 -28.03 -17.51
C ARG A 100 12.60 -27.60 -16.23
N LEU A 101 12.63 -26.31 -15.91
CA LEU A 101 11.93 -25.76 -14.74
C LEU A 101 10.42 -25.97 -14.87
N TRP A 102 9.86 -25.69 -16.05
CA TRP A 102 8.44 -25.87 -16.32
C TRP A 102 7.99 -27.32 -16.09
N ASN A 103 8.72 -28.29 -16.67
CA ASN A 103 8.38 -29.70 -16.54
C ASN A 103 8.55 -30.22 -15.10
N LEU A 104 9.54 -29.72 -14.35
CA LEU A 104 9.70 -30.06 -12.92
C LEU A 104 8.50 -29.58 -12.11
N LEU A 105 8.08 -28.32 -12.31
CA LEU A 105 6.92 -27.75 -11.65
C LEU A 105 5.63 -28.49 -12.05
N GLU A 106 5.46 -28.80 -13.35
CA GLU A 106 4.32 -29.56 -13.88
C GLU A 106 4.20 -30.93 -13.23
N ASN A 107 5.30 -31.68 -13.15
CA ASN A 107 5.31 -32.98 -12.48
C ASN A 107 4.98 -32.87 -10.98
N LEU A 108 5.47 -31.84 -10.29
CA LEU A 108 5.13 -31.60 -8.89
C LEU A 108 3.64 -31.28 -8.72
N CYS A 109 3.08 -30.42 -9.56
CA CYS A 109 1.66 -30.08 -9.55
C CYS A 109 0.78 -31.31 -9.81
N ILE A 110 1.14 -32.15 -10.80
CA ILE A 110 0.46 -33.43 -11.08
C ILE A 110 0.53 -34.35 -9.85
N SER A 111 1.69 -34.47 -9.20
CA SER A 111 1.85 -35.31 -7.99
C SER A 111 0.97 -34.87 -6.82
N ARG A 112 0.55 -33.60 -6.81
CA ARG A 112 -0.32 -33.02 -5.77
C ARG A 112 -1.76 -32.82 -6.24
N GLY A 113 -2.08 -33.16 -7.49
CA GLY A 113 -3.42 -32.99 -8.07
C GLY A 113 -3.87 -31.53 -8.17
N ILE A 114 -2.93 -30.59 -8.33
CA ILE A 114 -3.23 -29.15 -8.48
C ILE A 114 -2.91 -28.67 -9.90
N THR A 115 -3.57 -27.60 -10.33
CA THR A 115 -3.30 -26.95 -11.62
C THR A 115 -1.96 -26.23 -11.62
N MET A 116 -1.30 -26.16 -12.78
CA MET A 116 -0.11 -25.34 -12.94
C MET A 116 -0.43 -23.85 -12.72
N PRO A 117 0.28 -23.17 -11.81
CA PRO A 117 0.14 -21.73 -11.61
C PRO A 117 0.77 -20.92 -12.76
#